data_AF-A0A359FXK6-F1
#
_entry.id   AF-A0A359FXK6-F1
#
_cell.length_a   1.000
_cell.length_b   1.000
_cell.length_c   1.000
_cell.angle_alpha   90.00
_cell.angle_beta   90.00
_cell.angle_gamma   90.00
#
_symmetry.space_group_name_H-M   'P 1'
#
loop_
_entity.id
_entity.type
_entity.pdbx_description
1 polymer ?
#
loop_
_entity_poly.entity_id
_entity_poly.type
_entity_poly.pdbx_seq_one_letter_code
_entity_poly.pdbx_strand_id
1 'polypeptide(L)'
;MKHISKIALLFKTGASSIFILLAIVISISSCAPNKAEEIQELSNREELPSLILRDLTSTVTDSGKIKYRFITPEMAQFDQRSEPVIEFPG
;
A
#
# COMPACT_ATOMS: atom_id res chain seq x y z
N MET A 1 -4.58 41.37 44.29
CA MET A 1 -4.56 40.00 43.71
C MET A 1 -5.29 39.87 42.36
N LYS A 2 -5.30 40.88 41.46
CA LYS A 2 -5.95 40.77 40.12
C LYS A 2 -4.97 40.59 38.95
N HIS A 3 -3.69 40.89 39.12
CA HIS A 3 -2.68 40.78 38.04
C HIS A 3 -2.17 39.35 37.80
N ILE A 4 -2.16 38.51 38.84
CA ILE A 4 -1.63 37.13 38.76
C ILE A 4 -2.55 36.22 37.93
N SER A 5 -3.86 36.50 37.92
CA SER A 5 -4.87 35.72 37.21
C SER A 5 -4.77 35.82 35.69
N LYS A 6 -4.35 36.97 35.14
CA LYS A 6 -4.23 37.18 33.69
C LYS A 6 -3.02 36.44 33.09
N ILE A 7 -1.93 36.33 33.85
CA ILE A 7 -0.73 35.59 33.45
C ILE A 7 -1.03 34.09 33.37
N ALA A 8 -1.74 33.54 34.36
CA ALA A 8 -2.16 32.13 34.35
C ALA A 8 -3.12 31.80 33.18
N LEU A 9 -3.93 32.75 32.73
CA LEU A 9 -4.84 32.56 31.59
C LEU A 9 -4.10 32.60 30.24
N LEU A 10 -3.04 33.41 30.11
CA LEU A 10 -2.15 33.46 28.94
C LEU A 10 -1.35 32.16 28.75
N PHE A 11 -0.93 31.50 29.84
CA PHE A 11 -0.24 30.21 29.78
C PHE A 11 -1.17 29.03 29.42
N LYS A 12 -2.47 29.15 29.69
CA LYS A 12 -3.46 28.09 29.42
C LYS A 12 -3.81 27.96 27.92
N THR A 13 -3.70 29.06 27.16
CA THR A 13 -3.96 29.07 25.71
C THR A 13 -2.68 28.90 24.88
N GLY A 14 -1.52 29.33 25.38
CA GLY A 14 -0.23 29.19 24.69
C GLY A 14 0.30 27.77 24.60
N ALA A 15 0.17 26.98 25.68
CA ALA A 15 0.65 25.60 25.72
C ALA A 15 -0.01 24.71 24.65
N SER A 16 -1.32 24.86 24.43
CA SER A 16 -2.08 24.13 23.41
C SER A 16 -1.56 24.38 21.99
N SER A 17 -1.15 25.61 21.67
CA SER A 17 -0.71 25.98 20.32
C SER A 17 0.65 25.36 19.96
N ILE A 18 1.53 25.20 20.95
CA ILE A 18 2.88 24.65 20.77
C ILE A 18 2.81 23.14 20.48
N PHE A 19 1.93 22.40 21.17
CA PHE A 19 1.74 20.98 20.91
C PHE A 19 1.16 20.71 19.52
N ILE A 20 0.26 21.58 19.03
CA ILE A 20 -0.30 21.48 17.68
C ILE A 20 0.78 21.76 16.62
N LEU A 21 1.59 22.81 16.80
CA LEU A 21 2.72 23.12 15.93
C LEU A 21 3.75 21.99 15.90
N LEU A 22 4.07 21.43 17.07
CA LEU A 22 4.99 20.30 17.19
C LEU A 22 4.45 19.05 16.49
N ALA A 23 3.16 18.74 16.64
CA ALA A 23 2.52 17.64 15.94
C ALA A 23 2.58 17.80 14.42
N ILE A 24 2.38 19.02 13.90
CA ILE A 24 2.46 19.31 12.46
C ILE A 24 3.90 19.12 11.95
N VAL A 25 4.90 19.63 12.67
CA VAL A 25 6.32 19.51 12.28
C VAL A 25 6.80 18.05 12.29
N ILE A 26 6.37 17.26 13.27
CA ILE A 26 6.69 15.83 13.31
C ILE A 26 5.97 15.07 12.18
N SER A 27 4.72 15.43 11.87
CA SER A 27 3.93 14.77 10.83
C SER A 27 4.47 14.99 9.42
N ILE A 28 5.02 16.18 9.11
CA ILE A 28 5.65 16.44 7.80
C ILE A 28 6.98 15.69 7.63
N SER A 29 7.69 15.37 8.71
CA SER A 29 8.95 14.61 8.66
C SER A 29 8.77 13.10 8.46
N SER A 30 7.55 12.58 8.65
CA SER A 30 7.26 11.15 8.42
C SER A 30 7.11 10.80 6.94
N CYS A 31 6.93 11.79 6.06
CA CYS A 31 6.85 11.59 4.62
C CYS A 31 8.26 11.69 4.03
N ALA A 32 9.05 10.63 4.16
CA ALA A 32 10.33 10.55 3.44
C ALA A 32 10.03 10.50 1.93
N PRO A 33 10.68 11.35 1.10
CA PRO A 33 10.55 11.19 -0.34
C PRO A 33 11.17 9.85 -0.73
N ASN A 34 10.42 9.05 -1.51
CA ASN A 34 10.96 7.84 -2.12
C ASN A 34 12.13 8.22 -3.04
N LYS A 35 13.10 7.31 -3.20
CA LYS A 35 14.18 7.52 -4.18
C LYS A 35 13.59 7.49 -5.59
N ALA A 36 14.15 8.27 -6.51
CA ALA A 36 13.67 8.30 -7.89
C ALA A 36 13.79 6.92 -8.56
N GLU A 37 14.80 6.15 -8.17
CA GLU A 37 15.05 4.78 -8.62
C GLU A 37 13.91 3.81 -8.21
N GLU A 38 13.38 3.92 -6.99
CA GLU A 38 12.26 3.08 -6.52
C GLU A 38 10.97 3.34 -7.31
N ILE A 39 10.78 4.56 -7.79
CA ILE A 39 9.62 4.93 -8.61
C ILE A 39 9.78 4.37 -10.04
N GLN A 40 11.01 4.28 -10.55
CA GLN A 40 11.27 3.70 -11.87
C GLN A 40 11.04 2.18 -11.89
N GLU A 41 11.33 1.44 -10.81
CA GLU A 41 11.04 0.01 -10.75
C GLU A 41 9.54 -0.30 -10.93
N LEU A 42 8.66 0.58 -10.43
CA LEU A 42 7.21 0.49 -10.64
C LEU A 42 6.75 0.93 -12.04
N SER A 43 7.63 1.55 -12.83
CA SER A 43 7.30 1.98 -14.20
C SER A 43 7.34 0.83 -15.20
N ASN A 44 8.08 -0.25 -14.89
CA ASN A 44 8.17 -1.41 -15.77
C ASN A 44 6.99 -2.36 -15.60
N ARG A 45 5.86 -1.93 -16.16
CA ARG A 45 4.57 -2.61 -16.10
C ARG A 45 4.54 -4.00 -16.76
N GLU A 46 5.43 -4.26 -17.70
CA GLU A 46 5.50 -5.56 -18.39
C GLU A 46 6.13 -6.66 -17.51
N GLU A 47 6.99 -6.28 -16.57
CA GLU A 47 7.64 -7.20 -15.63
C GLU A 47 6.78 -7.49 -14.40
N LEU A 48 5.71 -6.73 -14.18
CA LEU A 48 4.83 -6.88 -13.04
C LEU A 48 3.58 -7.69 -13.41
N PRO A 49 3.29 -8.80 -12.70
CA PRO A 49 2.06 -9.54 -12.93
C PRO A 49 0.85 -8.69 -12.54
N SER A 50 -0.19 -8.73 -13.36
CA SER A 50 -1.50 -8.13 -13.06
C SER A 50 -2.24 -8.91 -11.98
N LEU A 51 -1.99 -10.21 -11.86
CA LEU A 51 -2.58 -11.08 -10.84
C LEU A 51 -1.58 -12.16 -10.40
N ILE A 52 -1.47 -12.35 -9.08
CA ILE A 52 -0.77 -13.49 -8.48
C ILE A 52 -1.78 -14.25 -7.61
N LEU A 53 -1.92 -15.55 -7.87
CA LEU A 53 -2.68 -16.49 -7.04
C LEU A 53 -1.72 -17.49 -6.41
N ARG A 54 -1.81 -17.66 -5.08
CA ARG A 54 -1.03 -18.65 -4.32
C ARG A 54 -1.94 -19.80 -3.90
N ASP A 55 -1.38 -21.02 -3.86
CA ASP A 55 -2.07 -22.26 -3.49
C ASP A 55 -3.39 -22.46 -4.28
N LEU A 56 -3.33 -22.19 -5.58
CA LEU A 56 -4.51 -22.22 -6.44
C LEU A 56 -4.99 -23.66 -6.66
N THR A 57 -6.23 -23.92 -6.21
CA THR A 57 -7.01 -25.08 -6.61
C THR A 57 -8.25 -24.63 -7.36
N SER A 58 -8.36 -24.99 -8.63
CA SER A 58 -9.51 -24.68 -9.48
C SER A 58 -10.13 -25.95 -10.06
N THR A 59 -11.45 -26.03 -10.11
CA THR A 59 -12.18 -27.14 -10.73
C THR A 59 -13.02 -26.60 -11.88
N VAL A 60 -12.72 -27.07 -13.09
CA VAL A 60 -13.46 -26.71 -14.30
C VAL A 60 -14.48 -27.80 -14.57
N THR A 61 -15.74 -27.39 -14.72
CA THR A 61 -16.87 -28.27 -14.99
C THR A 61 -17.53 -27.91 -16.32
N ASP A 62 -18.09 -28.90 -16.99
CA ASP A 62 -18.92 -28.74 -18.17
C ASP A 62 -20.21 -29.55 -17.97
N SER A 63 -21.36 -28.88 -18.05
CA SER A 63 -22.66 -29.52 -17.91
C SER A 63 -22.80 -30.35 -16.61
N GLY A 64 -22.26 -29.83 -15.51
CA GLY A 64 -22.28 -30.48 -14.19
C GLY A 64 -21.28 -31.63 -14.00
N LYS A 65 -20.48 -31.95 -15.03
CA LYS A 65 -19.42 -32.96 -14.95
C LYS A 65 -18.07 -32.28 -14.79
N ILE A 66 -17.22 -32.79 -13.90
CA ILE A 66 -15.84 -32.30 -13.77
C ILE A 66 -15.10 -32.62 -15.05
N LYS A 67 -14.56 -31.58 -15.70
CA LYS A 67 -13.72 -31.71 -16.89
C LYS A 67 -12.26 -31.89 -16.48
N TYR A 68 -11.76 -31.01 -15.61
CA TYR A 68 -10.43 -31.15 -15.01
C TYR A 68 -10.31 -30.33 -13.72
N ARG A 69 -9.29 -30.67 -12.92
CA ARG A 69 -8.87 -29.90 -11.76
C ARG A 69 -7.46 -29.39 -12.00
N PHE A 70 -7.25 -28.12 -11.68
CA PHE A 70 -5.98 -27.44 -11.80
C PHE A 70 -5.46 -27.12 -10.39
N ILE A 71 -4.25 -27.56 -10.07
CA ILE A 71 -3.62 -27.37 -8.77
C ILE A 71 -2.20 -26.85 -9.02
N THR A 72 -1.88 -25.66 -8.51
CA THR A 72 -0.56 -25.06 -8.61
C THR A 72 -0.21 -24.28 -7.33
N PRO A 73 1.04 -24.32 -6.85
CA PRO A 73 1.47 -23.48 -5.72
C PRO A 73 1.40 -21.98 -6.06
N GLU A 74 1.66 -21.62 -7.32
CA GLU A 74 1.57 -20.23 -7.77
C GLU A 74 1.10 -20.14 -9.23
N MET A 75 0.31 -19.11 -9.53
CA MET A 75 -0.05 -18.66 -10.87
C MET A 75 0.16 -17.14 -10.95
N ALA A 76 0.90 -16.71 -11.96
CA ALA A 76 1.14 -15.29 -12.25
C ALA A 76 0.61 -14.96 -13.64
N GLN A 77 -0.24 -13.94 -13.75
CA GLN A 77 -0.79 -13.46 -15.00
C GLN A 77 -0.17 -12.11 -15.35
N PHE A 78 0.27 -11.96 -16.60
CA PHE A 78 0.94 -10.76 -17.11
C PHE A 78 0.15 -10.16 -18.28
N ASP A 79 -0.94 -9.46 -17.98
CA ASP A 79 -1.80 -8.86 -19.02
C ASP A 79 -1.17 -7.65 -19.72
N GLN A 80 -0.16 -7.05 -19.10
CA GLN A 80 0.46 -5.79 -19.55
C GLN A 80 1.61 -6.01 -20.53
N ARG A 81 2.05 -7.25 -20.75
CA ARG A 81 3.07 -7.59 -21.75
C ARG A 81 2.50 -7.48 -23.17
N SER A 82 3.38 -7.27 -24.15
CA SER A 82 3.03 -7.30 -25.58
C SER A 82 2.35 -8.60 -26.00
N GLU A 83 2.76 -9.72 -25.39
CA GLU A 83 2.10 -11.02 -25.47
C GLU A 83 1.63 -11.44 -24.07
N PRO A 84 0.32 -11.29 -23.76
CA PRO A 84 -0.22 -11.69 -22.47
C PRO A 84 0.00 -13.17 -22.19
N VAL A 85 0.54 -13.46 -21.00
CA VAL A 85 0.94 -14.82 -20.61
C VAL A 85 0.51 -15.13 -19.19
N ILE A 86 0.24 -16.42 -18.96
CA ILE A 86 0.08 -16.99 -17.62
C ILE A 86 1.28 -17.90 -17.37
N GLU A 87 2.00 -17.63 -16.30
CA GLU A 87 3.15 -18.39 -15.84
C GLU A 87 2.80 -19.16 -14.55
N PHE A 88 3.48 -20.28 -14.33
CA PHE A 88 3.33 -21.14 -13.16
C PHE A 88 4.71 -21.36 -12.53
N PRO A 89 5.20 -20.42 -11.69
CA PRO A 89 6.60 -20.37 -11.25
C PRO A 89 7.07 -21.56 -10.39
N GLY A 90 6.13 -22.26 -9.73
CA GLY A 90 6.43 -23.46 -8.93
C GLY A 90 6.81 -23.17 -7.47
#